data_AF-Q926I7-F1
#
_entry.id   AF-Q926I7-F1
#
_cell.length_a   1.000
_cell.length_b   1.000
_cell.length_c   1.000
_cell.angle_alpha   90.00
_cell.angle_beta   90.00
_cell.angle_gamma   90.00
#
_symmetry.space_group_name_H-M   'P 1'
#
loop_
_entity.id
_entity.type
_entity.pdbx_description
1 polymer ?
#
loop_
_entity_poly.entity_id
_entity_poly.type
_entity_poly.pdbx_seq_one_letter_code
_entity_poly.pdbx_strand_id
1 'polypeptide(L)'
;MNDKPYKYQVVRLKKEFFQSNPHFINMLDPGNPEKQMRRTYLYLDIQKDHYHYLIPFRSHLNHRNGVATPSKDRPKAGLDYSHTLIVKDSTHIQTAFISNDQYREVKNKIRPIYTRTSRYISDFMNAYKKGIVLDLPKYQNSTLINFVGYLEKEWTKQVPLQDRKQTQKVKENNRPKKYRF
;
A
#
# COMPACT_ATOMS: atom_id res chain seq x y z
N MET A 1 16.04 21.58 -10.73
CA MET A 1 15.70 20.15 -10.86
C MET A 1 14.23 20.06 -11.25
N ASN A 2 13.92 19.58 -12.46
CA ASN A 2 12.53 19.42 -12.92
C ASN A 2 11.94 18.15 -12.30
N ASP A 3 11.40 18.27 -11.08
CA ASP A 3 10.62 17.20 -10.47
C ASP A 3 9.37 16.97 -11.33
N LYS A 4 9.24 15.77 -11.88
CA LYS A 4 8.03 15.33 -12.58
C LYS A 4 6.85 15.44 -11.60
N PRO A 5 5.70 16.03 -11.99
CA PRO A 5 4.58 16.18 -11.06
C PRO A 5 4.10 14.81 -10.58
N TYR A 6 3.87 14.67 -9.28
CA TYR A 6 3.24 13.48 -8.70
C TYR A 6 1.88 13.27 -9.37
N LYS A 7 1.64 12.07 -9.92
CA LYS A 7 0.33 11.71 -10.47
C LYS A 7 -0.54 11.12 -9.37
N TYR A 8 -1.71 11.72 -9.17
CA TYR A 8 -2.67 11.27 -8.18
C TYR A 8 -4.10 11.57 -8.59
N GLN A 9 -5.03 10.79 -8.05
CA GLN A 9 -6.47 10.95 -8.29
C GLN A 9 -7.25 10.50 -7.05
N VAL A 10 -8.42 11.11 -6.83
CA VAL A 10 -9.36 10.65 -5.81
C VAL A 10 -10.29 9.62 -6.44
N VAL A 11 -10.33 8.42 -5.85
CA VAL A 11 -11.03 7.27 -6.41
C VAL A 11 -11.80 6.49 -5.33
N ARG A 12 -12.65 5.57 -5.77
CA ARG A 12 -13.26 4.52 -4.95
C ARG A 12 -13.15 3.19 -5.69
N LEU A 13 -13.32 2.10 -4.95
CA LEU A 13 -13.36 0.76 -5.52
C LEU A 13 -14.79 0.28 -5.66
N LYS A 14 -15.07 -0.41 -6.77
CA LYS A 14 -16.36 -1.08 -6.95
C LYS A 14 -16.51 -2.23 -5.95
N LYS A 15 -17.76 -2.58 -5.62
CA LYS A 15 -18.08 -3.62 -4.63
C LYS A 15 -17.49 -4.97 -4.98
N GLU A 16 -17.43 -5.28 -6.27
CA GLU A 16 -16.95 -6.56 -6.82
C GLU A 16 -15.49 -6.81 -6.45
N PHE A 17 -14.67 -5.76 -6.30
CA PHE A 17 -13.29 -5.92 -5.83
C PHE A 17 -13.23 -6.59 -4.45
N PHE A 18 -14.10 -6.16 -3.53
CA PHE A 18 -14.13 -6.72 -2.17
C PHE A 18 -14.81 -8.10 -2.15
N GLN A 19 -15.82 -8.31 -2.99
CA GLN A 19 -16.49 -9.61 -3.10
C GLN A 19 -15.59 -10.69 -3.70
N SER A 20 -14.73 -10.34 -4.65
CA SER A 20 -13.75 -11.25 -5.25
C SER A 20 -12.54 -11.52 -4.37
N ASN A 21 -12.34 -10.74 -3.31
CA ASN A 21 -11.22 -10.89 -2.37
C ASN A 21 -11.70 -11.02 -0.90
N PRO A 22 -12.55 -12.02 -0.59
CA PRO A 22 -13.10 -12.18 0.77
C PRO A 22 -12.05 -12.64 1.79
N HIS A 23 -10.91 -13.15 1.31
CA HIS A 23 -9.80 -13.65 2.12
C HIS A 23 -8.89 -12.55 2.67
N PHE A 24 -9.08 -11.28 2.26
CA PHE A 24 -8.25 -10.20 2.76
C PHE A 24 -8.43 -9.96 4.26
N ILE A 25 -7.32 -9.91 4.97
CA ILE A 25 -7.26 -9.61 6.40
C ILE A 25 -6.85 -8.15 6.63
N ASN A 26 -7.04 -7.64 7.85
CA ASN A 26 -6.64 -6.27 8.22
C ASN A 26 -7.23 -5.20 7.27
N MET A 27 -8.40 -5.45 6.70
CA MET A 27 -9.12 -4.45 5.91
C MET A 27 -9.67 -3.38 6.85
N LEU A 28 -9.77 -2.14 6.36
CA LEU A 28 -10.19 -1.01 7.18
C LEU A 28 -11.66 -1.11 7.64
N ASP A 29 -12.51 -1.79 6.88
CA ASP A 29 -13.89 -2.11 7.25
C ASP A 29 -14.16 -3.61 7.03
N PRO A 30 -13.59 -4.49 7.88
CA PRO A 30 -13.61 -5.93 7.67
C PRO A 30 -15.05 -6.45 7.71
N GLY A 31 -15.38 -7.39 6.82
CA GLY A 31 -16.73 -7.98 6.74
C GLY A 31 -17.82 -7.05 6.22
N ASN A 32 -17.51 -5.82 5.79
CA ASN A 32 -18.51 -4.85 5.32
C ASN A 32 -18.18 -4.27 3.93
N PRO A 33 -18.42 -5.03 2.84
CA PRO A 33 -18.16 -4.57 1.47
C PRO A 33 -18.87 -3.26 1.10
N GLU A 34 -20.08 -3.06 1.64
CA GLU A 34 -20.88 -1.83 1.46
C GLU A 34 -20.15 -0.59 2.00
N LYS A 35 -19.55 -0.69 3.18
CA LYS A 35 -18.76 0.38 3.77
C LYS A 35 -17.43 0.56 3.03
N GLN A 36 -16.79 -0.53 2.61
CA GLN A 36 -15.53 -0.49 1.87
C GLN A 36 -15.66 0.18 0.50
N MET A 37 -16.75 -0.06 -0.25
CA MET A 37 -16.97 0.58 -1.56
C MET A 37 -17.32 2.07 -1.47
N ARG A 38 -17.89 2.50 -0.34
CA ARG A 38 -18.16 3.93 -0.07
C ARG A 38 -16.91 4.69 0.36
N ARG A 39 -15.83 3.99 0.70
CA ARG A 39 -14.58 4.61 1.11
C ARG A 39 -13.88 5.23 -0.09
N THR A 40 -13.48 6.48 0.09
CA THR A 40 -12.63 7.17 -0.86
C THR A 40 -11.16 6.85 -0.60
N TYR A 41 -10.38 6.78 -1.67
CA TYR A 41 -8.95 6.54 -1.66
C TYR A 41 -8.23 7.62 -2.47
N LEU A 42 -7.01 7.95 -2.07
CA LEU A 42 -6.06 8.64 -2.91
C LEU A 42 -5.29 7.59 -3.72
N TYR A 43 -5.52 7.57 -5.02
CA TYR A 43 -4.63 6.90 -5.97
C TYR A 43 -3.32 7.66 -6.04
N LEU A 44 -2.20 6.97 -5.83
CA LEU A 44 -0.85 7.49 -6.04
C LEU A 44 -0.07 6.59 -7.00
N ASP A 45 0.58 7.21 -7.98
CA ASP A 45 1.56 6.56 -8.84
C ASP A 45 2.92 6.51 -8.12
N ILE A 46 3.10 5.54 -7.20
CA ILE A 46 4.27 5.44 -6.29
C ILE A 46 5.48 4.82 -6.97
N GLN A 47 5.29 3.95 -7.95
CA GLN A 47 6.34 3.34 -8.76
C GLN A 47 5.80 3.20 -10.18
N LYS A 48 6.67 3.25 -11.21
CA LYS A 48 6.29 2.93 -12.60
C LYS A 48 6.05 1.43 -12.78
N ASP A 49 5.39 0.78 -11.83
CA ASP A 49 4.89 -0.57 -11.98
C ASP A 49 3.50 -0.54 -12.64
N HIS A 50 2.90 -1.72 -12.81
CA HIS A 50 1.54 -1.85 -13.32
C HIS A 50 0.51 -1.96 -12.17
N TYR A 51 0.83 -1.44 -10.98
CA TYR A 51 -0.08 -1.49 -9.84
C TYR A 51 -0.60 -0.12 -9.45
N HIS A 52 -1.80 -0.12 -8.90
CA HIS A 52 -2.49 1.06 -8.42
C HIS A 52 -2.47 1.08 -6.89
N TYR A 53 -1.76 2.04 -6.31
CA TYR A 53 -1.67 2.22 -4.86
C TYR A 53 -2.76 3.15 -4.38
N LEU A 54 -3.65 2.63 -3.53
CA LEU A 54 -4.85 3.34 -3.07
C LEU A 54 -4.77 3.54 -1.56
N ILE A 55 -4.60 4.78 -1.12
CA ILE A 55 -4.49 5.12 0.30
C ILE A 55 -5.85 5.61 0.81
N PRO A 56 -6.47 4.94 1.78
CA PRO A 56 -7.80 5.30 2.24
C PRO A 56 -7.83 6.65 2.96
N PHE A 57 -8.87 7.43 2.68
CA PHE A 57 -9.27 8.56 3.51
C PHE A 57 -10.01 8.04 4.76
N ARG A 58 -9.75 8.68 5.91
CA ARG A 58 -10.45 8.47 7.19
C ARG A 58 -11.03 9.78 7.67
N SER A 59 -12.21 9.72 8.27
CA SER A 59 -12.79 10.85 9.02
C SER A 59 -12.03 11.13 10.32
N HIS A 60 -11.31 10.13 10.84
CA HIS A 60 -10.50 10.20 12.04
C HIS A 60 -9.21 9.40 11.87
N LEU A 61 -8.08 10.08 11.79
CA LEU A 61 -6.73 9.51 11.79
C LEU A 61 -6.11 9.73 13.17
N ASN A 62 -5.90 8.64 13.92
CA ASN A 62 -5.44 8.65 15.31
C ASN A 62 -4.07 7.95 15.51
N HIS A 63 -3.32 7.74 14.44
CA HIS A 63 -2.01 7.09 14.50
C HIS A 63 -1.00 7.77 13.57
N ARG A 64 0.28 7.45 13.79
CA ARG A 64 1.39 8.06 13.03
C ARG A 64 1.58 7.49 11.63
N ASN A 65 0.91 6.38 11.31
CA ASN A 65 0.95 5.77 9.98
C ASN A 65 0.04 6.47 8.95
N GLY A 66 0.13 7.80 8.88
CA GLY A 66 -0.72 8.58 7.97
C GLY A 66 -0.28 10.04 7.81
N VAL A 67 -1.08 10.79 7.07
CA VAL A 67 -0.94 12.24 6.90
C VAL A 67 -2.29 12.89 7.17
N ALA A 68 -2.33 13.85 8.09
CA ALA A 68 -3.54 14.62 8.37
C ALA A 68 -3.96 15.45 7.14
N THR A 69 -5.22 15.30 6.74
CA THR A 69 -5.88 16.01 5.65
C THR A 69 -7.25 16.49 6.15
N PRO A 70 -7.25 17.43 7.11
CA PRO A 70 -8.48 17.90 7.72
C PRO A 70 -9.36 18.66 6.71
N SER A 71 -10.65 18.74 7.01
CA SER A 71 -11.58 19.68 6.39
C SER A 71 -12.42 20.36 7.47
N LYS A 72 -13.18 21.40 7.11
CA LYS A 72 -14.07 22.10 8.03
C LYS A 72 -14.96 21.15 8.84
N ASP A 73 -15.59 20.17 8.17
CA ASP A 73 -16.50 19.22 8.82
C ASP A 73 -15.77 18.01 9.42
N ARG A 74 -14.50 17.80 9.08
CA ARG A 74 -13.71 16.64 9.52
C ARG A 74 -12.31 17.09 9.97
N PRO A 75 -12.19 17.76 11.13
CA PRO A 75 -10.93 18.33 11.59
C PRO A 75 -9.87 17.28 11.95
N LYS A 76 -10.26 16.02 12.15
CA LYS A 76 -9.37 14.89 12.46
C LYS A 76 -9.15 13.96 11.26
N ALA A 77 -9.56 14.37 10.06
CA ALA A 77 -9.42 13.53 8.88
C ALA A 77 -7.96 13.36 8.44
N GLY A 78 -7.69 12.25 7.76
CA GLY A 78 -6.37 11.94 7.26
C GLY A 78 -6.34 10.78 6.27
N LEU A 79 -5.20 10.66 5.59
CA LEU A 79 -4.84 9.50 4.78
C LEU A 79 -4.09 8.49 5.64
N ASP A 80 -4.48 7.22 5.54
CA ASP A 80 -3.91 6.12 6.33
C ASP A 80 -3.16 5.16 5.41
N TYR A 81 -1.84 5.30 5.35
CA TYR A 81 -1.01 4.44 4.52
C TYR A 81 -0.75 3.05 5.13
N SER A 82 -1.19 2.80 6.38
CA SER A 82 -1.17 1.43 6.92
C SER A 82 -2.24 0.53 6.32
N HIS A 83 -3.30 1.14 5.77
CA HIS A 83 -4.38 0.44 5.09
C HIS A 83 -4.35 0.65 3.56
N THR A 84 -3.17 0.88 2.98
CA THR A 84 -3.00 1.00 1.52
C THR A 84 -3.41 -0.30 0.82
N LEU A 85 -4.25 -0.16 -0.22
CA LEU A 85 -4.61 -1.26 -1.13
C LEU A 85 -3.75 -1.21 -2.39
N ILE A 86 -3.44 -2.39 -2.94
CA ILE A 86 -2.76 -2.53 -4.22
C ILE A 86 -3.69 -3.22 -5.19
N VAL A 87 -4.04 -2.53 -6.27
CA VAL A 87 -4.98 -3.02 -7.29
C VAL A 87 -4.25 -3.16 -8.62
N LYS A 88 -4.37 -4.33 -9.26
CA LYS A 88 -3.77 -4.57 -10.57
C LYS A 88 -4.66 -4.13 -11.73
N ASP A 89 -5.96 -4.36 -11.59
CA ASP A 89 -6.94 -4.07 -12.63
C ASP A 89 -7.69 -2.77 -12.34
N SER A 90 -7.43 -1.76 -13.17
CA SER A 90 -8.11 -0.46 -13.10
C SER A 90 -9.62 -0.54 -13.35
N THR A 91 -10.17 -1.63 -13.90
CA THR A 91 -11.62 -1.77 -14.14
C THR A 91 -12.44 -1.72 -12.85
N HIS A 92 -11.82 -2.01 -11.71
CA HIS A 92 -12.43 -1.89 -10.38
C HIS A 92 -12.35 -0.48 -9.79
N ILE A 93 -11.64 0.46 -10.42
CA ILE A 93 -11.40 1.81 -9.93
C ILE A 93 -12.39 2.77 -10.58
N GLN A 94 -13.02 3.63 -9.77
CA GLN A 94 -13.92 4.69 -10.23
C GLN A 94 -13.50 6.03 -9.64
N THR A 95 -13.63 7.11 -10.41
CA THR A 95 -13.44 8.47 -9.89
C THR A 95 -14.36 8.74 -8.70
N ALA A 96 -13.84 9.46 -7.71
CA ALA A 96 -14.58 9.91 -6.54
C ALA A 96 -14.25 11.36 -6.20
N PHE A 97 -14.99 11.93 -5.25
CA PHE A 97 -14.85 13.31 -4.83
C PHE A 97 -14.64 13.40 -3.32
N ILE A 98 -13.93 14.45 -2.91
CA ILE A 98 -13.76 14.89 -1.52
C ILE A 98 -14.08 16.39 -1.47
N SER A 99 -14.25 16.94 -0.26
CA SER A 99 -14.42 18.39 -0.10
C SER A 99 -13.20 19.15 -0.64
N ASN A 100 -13.42 20.36 -1.17
CA ASN A 100 -12.35 21.23 -1.70
C ASN A 100 -11.24 21.51 -0.68
N ASP A 101 -11.59 21.67 0.61
CA ASP A 101 -10.61 21.87 1.68
C ASP A 101 -9.68 20.67 1.83
N GLN A 102 -10.26 19.47 1.89
CA GLN A 102 -9.48 18.24 1.96
C GLN A 102 -8.63 18.02 0.70
N TYR A 103 -9.14 18.38 -0.49
CA TYR A 103 -8.37 18.32 -1.72
C TYR A 103 -7.17 19.30 -1.69
N ARG A 104 -7.36 20.52 -1.19
CA ARG A 104 -6.29 21.50 -1.00
C ARG A 104 -5.23 20.99 -0.03
N GLU A 105 -5.64 20.34 1.07
CA GLU A 105 -4.71 19.69 2.00
C GLU A 105 -3.88 18.59 1.31
N VAL A 106 -4.51 17.74 0.51
CA VAL A 106 -3.81 16.70 -0.28
C VAL A 106 -2.82 17.34 -1.25
N LYS A 107 -3.25 18.36 -2.00
CA LYS A 107 -2.39 19.05 -2.97
C LYS A 107 -1.16 19.67 -2.30
N ASN A 108 -1.36 20.38 -1.18
CA ASN A 108 -0.28 21.02 -0.42
C ASN A 108 0.68 19.99 0.20
N LYS A 109 0.20 18.79 0.51
CA LYS A 109 0.96 17.72 1.16
C LYS A 109 1.31 16.57 0.20
N ILE A 110 1.18 16.73 -1.11
CA ILE A 110 1.35 15.60 -2.05
C ILE A 110 2.75 14.98 -1.97
N ARG A 111 3.79 15.83 -1.84
CA ARG A 111 5.18 15.37 -1.67
C ARG A 111 5.35 14.53 -0.38
N PRO A 112 5.01 15.03 0.83
CA PRO A 112 5.14 14.21 2.03
C PRO A 112 4.22 12.98 2.02
N ILE A 113 3.02 13.05 1.42
CA ILE A 113 2.13 11.90 1.23
C ILE A 113 2.81 10.81 0.41
N TYR A 114 3.39 11.19 -0.74
CA TYR A 114 4.14 10.27 -1.60
C TYR A 114 5.32 9.66 -0.83
N THR A 115 6.22 10.50 -0.30
CA THR A 115 7.45 10.04 0.35
C THR A 115 7.16 9.12 1.54
N ARG A 116 6.17 9.44 2.38
CA ARG A 116 5.83 8.64 3.56
C ARG A 116 5.15 7.33 3.18
N THR A 117 4.27 7.33 2.20
CA THR A 117 3.64 6.09 1.71
C THR A 117 4.69 5.16 1.09
N SER A 118 5.53 5.67 0.18
CA SER A 118 6.61 4.90 -0.45
C SER A 118 7.56 4.30 0.60
N ARG A 119 7.93 5.10 1.61
CA ARG A 119 8.77 4.64 2.71
C ARG A 119 8.08 3.57 3.56
N TYR A 120 6.81 3.75 3.89
CA TYR A 120 6.06 2.76 4.67
C TYR A 120 6.01 1.40 3.97
N ILE A 121 5.73 1.38 2.66
CA ILE A 121 5.71 0.16 1.84
C ILE A 121 7.11 -0.49 1.78
N SER A 122 8.16 0.30 1.52
CA SER A 122 9.54 -0.21 1.47
C SER A 122 9.98 -0.80 2.81
N ASP A 123 9.77 -0.08 3.90
CA ASP A 123 10.13 -0.52 5.25
C ASP A 123 9.30 -1.76 5.68
N PHE A 124 8.03 -1.83 5.28
CA PHE A 124 7.19 -3.01 5.47
C PHE A 124 7.78 -4.23 4.76
N MET A 125 8.14 -4.12 3.48
CA MET A 125 8.73 -5.22 2.72
C MET A 125 10.10 -5.64 3.26
N ASN A 126 10.90 -4.68 3.74
CA ASN A 126 12.17 -4.99 4.40
C ASN A 126 11.97 -5.77 5.71
N ALA A 127 10.97 -5.41 6.51
CA ALA A 127 10.60 -6.16 7.72
C ALA A 127 10.03 -7.54 7.39
N TYR A 128 9.22 -7.65 6.33
CA TYR A 128 8.66 -8.92 5.87
C TYR A 128 9.76 -9.91 5.48
N LYS A 129 10.74 -9.47 4.68
CA LYS A 129 11.89 -10.29 4.26
C LYS A 129 12.78 -10.76 5.41
N LYS A 130 12.80 -10.00 6.51
CA LYS A 130 13.51 -10.36 7.74
C LYS A 130 12.71 -11.30 8.66
N GLY A 131 11.44 -11.57 8.33
CA GLY A 131 10.55 -12.40 9.15
C GLY A 131 10.02 -11.71 10.41
N ILE A 132 10.20 -10.39 10.56
CA ILE A 132 9.87 -9.63 11.79
C ILE A 132 8.67 -8.69 11.62
N VAL A 133 7.98 -8.72 10.48
CA VAL A 133 6.94 -7.72 10.18
C VAL A 133 5.77 -7.75 11.16
N LEU A 134 5.40 -8.94 11.63
CA LEU A 134 4.29 -9.11 12.57
C LEU A 134 4.69 -8.74 14.00
N ASP A 135 5.99 -8.74 14.31
CA ASP A 135 6.53 -8.34 15.62
C ASP A 135 6.59 -6.81 15.78
N LEU A 136 6.47 -6.07 14.67
CA LEU A 136 6.52 -4.61 14.68
C LEU A 136 5.10 -4.03 14.83
N PRO A 137 4.77 -3.33 15.93
CA PRO A 137 3.42 -2.84 16.19
C PRO A 137 2.84 -1.95 15.08
N LYS A 138 3.70 -1.19 14.38
CA LYS A 138 3.29 -0.34 13.26
C LYS A 138 2.79 -1.11 12.03
N TYR A 139 3.07 -2.41 11.93
CA TYR A 139 2.73 -3.25 10.78
C TYR A 139 1.78 -4.41 11.10
N GLN A 140 1.55 -4.70 12.39
CA GLN A 140 0.70 -5.80 12.85
C GLN A 140 -0.69 -5.82 12.18
N ASN A 141 -1.28 -4.63 12.02
CA ASN A 141 -2.59 -4.43 11.38
C ASN A 141 -2.49 -3.84 9.97
N SER A 142 -1.34 -3.98 9.30
CA SER A 142 -1.15 -3.45 7.95
C SER A 142 -1.92 -4.27 6.92
N THR A 143 -2.67 -3.62 6.04
CA THR A 143 -3.35 -4.30 4.92
C THR A 143 -2.36 -4.79 3.85
N LEU A 144 -1.12 -4.28 3.84
CA LEU A 144 -0.08 -4.70 2.88
C LEU A 144 0.28 -6.18 2.96
N ILE A 145 -0.05 -6.87 4.06
CA ILE A 145 0.15 -8.32 4.19
C ILE A 145 -0.56 -9.11 3.08
N ASN A 146 -1.71 -8.62 2.61
CA ASN A 146 -2.47 -9.24 1.52
C ASN A 146 -1.78 -9.10 0.14
N PHE A 147 -0.80 -8.20 0.01
CA PHE A 147 -0.19 -7.82 -1.26
C PHE A 147 1.31 -8.11 -1.33
N VAL A 148 1.87 -8.81 -0.34
CA VAL A 148 3.28 -9.20 -0.34
C VAL A 148 3.67 -9.90 -1.65
N GLY A 149 2.84 -10.84 -2.13
CA GLY A 149 3.11 -11.55 -3.38
C GLY A 149 3.15 -10.66 -4.62
N TYR A 150 2.49 -9.49 -4.60
CA TYR A 150 2.59 -8.48 -5.66
C TYR A 150 3.88 -7.69 -5.51
N LEU A 151 4.18 -7.23 -4.30
CA LEU A 151 5.35 -6.42 -3.97
C LEU A 151 6.68 -7.17 -4.18
N GLU A 152 6.74 -8.48 -3.86
CA GLU A 152 7.94 -9.29 -4.09
C GLU A 152 8.27 -9.47 -5.58
N LYS A 153 7.24 -9.65 -6.43
CA LYS A 153 7.42 -9.79 -7.88
C LYS A 153 8.03 -8.54 -8.50
N GLU A 154 7.70 -7.35 -8.02
CA GLU A 154 8.30 -6.11 -8.53
C GLU A 154 9.69 -5.87 -7.96
N TRP A 155 9.88 -6.16 -6.67
CA TRP A 155 11.20 -6.00 -6.04
C TRP A 155 12.25 -6.88 -6.71
N THR A 156 11.88 -8.10 -7.07
CA THR A 156 12.80 -9.00 -7.79
C THR A 156 13.16 -8.45 -9.17
N LYS A 157 12.23 -7.84 -9.91
CA LYS A 157 12.49 -7.23 -11.24
C LYS A 157 13.51 -6.07 -11.19
N GLN A 158 13.64 -5.40 -10.04
CA GLN A 158 14.60 -4.30 -9.85
C GLN A 158 16.03 -4.79 -9.55
N VAL A 159 16.21 -6.08 -9.22
CA VAL A 159 17.56 -6.68 -9.05
C VAL A 159 18.08 -7.13 -10.42
N PRO A 160 19.26 -6.65 -10.87
CA PRO A 160 19.85 -7.05 -12.14
C PRO A 160 19.96 -8.58 -12.25
N LEU A 161 19.71 -9.12 -13.46
CA LEU A 161 19.76 -10.56 -13.77
C LEU A 161 21.09 -11.24 -13.39
N GLN A 162 22.17 -10.46 -13.24
CA GLN A 162 23.49 -10.96 -12.88
C GLN A 162 23.58 -11.40 -11.39
N ASP A 163 22.89 -10.71 -10.48
CA ASP A 163 22.93 -11.02 -9.04
C ASP A 163 22.00 -12.18 -8.63
N ARG A 164 21.02 -12.52 -9.48
CA ARG A 164 20.12 -13.67 -9.26
C ARG A 164 20.85 -15.01 -9.37
N LYS A 165 21.91 -15.10 -10.18
CA LYS A 165 22.76 -16.30 -10.29
C LYS A 165 23.58 -16.53 -9.01
N GLN A 166 24.00 -15.45 -8.34
CA GLN A 166 24.72 -15.52 -7.06
C GLN A 166 23.80 -16.03 -5.95
N THR A 167 22.56 -15.54 -5.89
CA THR A 167 21.58 -15.95 -4.86
C THR A 167 21.05 -17.37 -5.07
N GLN A 168 20.97 -17.88 -6.31
CA GLN A 168 20.67 -19.28 -6.58
C GLN A 168 21.84 -20.21 -6.21
N LYS A 169 23.09 -19.84 -6.50
CA LYS A 169 24.28 -20.59 -6.03
C LYS A 169 24.39 -20.67 -4.51
N VAL A 170 24.07 -19.59 -3.79
CA VAL A 170 24.08 -19.60 -2.31
C VAL A 170 22.97 -20.50 -1.75
N LYS A 171 21.80 -20.58 -2.40
CA LYS A 171 20.72 -21.51 -2.01
C LYS A 171 21.02 -22.97 -2.33
N GLU A 172 21.77 -23.26 -3.40
CA GLU A 172 22.23 -24.63 -3.68
C GLU A 172 23.35 -25.08 -2.73
N ASN A 173 24.28 -24.18 -2.38
CA ASN A 173 25.38 -24.48 -1.47
C ASN A 173 24.96 -24.65 0.01
N ASN A 174 23.80 -24.10 0.40
CA ASN A 174 23.24 -24.21 1.76
C ASN A 174 22.13 -25.26 1.88
N ARG A 175 21.97 -26.18 0.92
CA ARG A 175 21.09 -27.34 1.12
C ARG A 175 21.71 -28.25 2.19
N PRO A 176 21.00 -28.58 3.28
CA PRO A 176 21.52 -29.49 4.29
C PRO A 176 21.83 -30.84 3.64
N LYS A 177 23.06 -31.33 3.83
CA LYS A 177 23.47 -32.66 3.37
C LYS A 177 22.54 -33.67 4.05
N LYS A 178 21.77 -34.40 3.25
CA LYS A 178 20.98 -35.54 3.73
C LYS A 178 21.94 -36.56 4.31
N TYR A 179 21.95 -36.72 5.63
CA TYR A 179 22.60 -37.86 6.27
C TYR A 179 21.80 -39.11 5.91
N ARG A 180 22.47 -40.10 5.32
CA ARG A 180 21.93 -41.45 5.17
C ARG A 180 22.15 -42.17 6.50
N PHE A 181 21.06 -42.61 7.12
CA PHE A 181 21.06 -43.68 8.12
C PHE A 181 20.91 -45.01 7.38
#